data_AF-W4KJT8-F1
#
_entry.id   AF-W4KJT8-F1
#
_cell.length_a   1.000
_cell.length_b   1.000
_cell.length_c   1.000
_cell.angle_alpha   90.00
_cell.angle_beta   90.00
_cell.angle_gamma   90.00
#
_symmetry.space_group_name_H-M   'P 1'
#
loop_
_entity.id
_entity.type
_entity.pdbx_description
1 polymer ?
#
loop_
_entity_poly.entity_id
_entity_poly.type
_entity_poly.pdbx_seq_one_letter_code
_entity_poly.pdbx_strand_id
1 'polypeptide(L)'
;MSSLFSSVVPGSCHPTNIADPVAIFAAKRKYKPVAQKTRPVLADLPEKFRIVRNILGYPLAALPTLTPNPPPFTPTGRYTAERRDLIDKVHSDDFLWPAE
;
A
#
# COMPACT_ATOMS: atom_id res chain seq x y z
N MET A 1 42.90 61.89 -1.01
CA MET A 1 42.18 61.40 -2.21
C MET A 1 43.16 60.45 -2.88
N SER A 2 42.91 59.16 -3.09
CA SER A 2 41.71 58.56 -3.67
C SER A 2 41.64 57.08 -3.30
N SER A 3 40.42 56.61 -3.05
CA SER A 3 40.01 55.23 -2.82
C SER A 3 40.40 54.32 -3.99
N LEU A 4 41.07 53.19 -3.71
CA LEU A 4 41.20 52.08 -4.63
C LEU A 4 40.02 51.12 -4.41
N PHE A 5 39.01 51.25 -5.26
CA PHE A 5 37.92 50.29 -5.37
C PHE A 5 38.47 48.94 -5.84
N SER A 6 38.32 47.90 -5.02
CA SER A 6 38.56 46.51 -5.41
C SER A 6 37.33 45.99 -6.16
N SER A 7 37.47 45.71 -7.46
CA SER A 7 36.43 45.10 -8.27
C SER A 7 36.37 43.59 -8.00
N VAL A 8 35.30 43.16 -7.33
CA VAL A 8 34.90 41.75 -7.27
C VAL A 8 34.26 41.40 -8.61
N VAL A 9 34.87 40.50 -9.36
CA VAL A 9 34.23 39.83 -10.52
C VAL A 9 33.86 38.41 -10.07
N PRO A 10 32.58 38.10 -9.81
CA PRO A 10 32.16 36.72 -9.59
C PRO A 10 31.65 36.14 -10.91
N GLY A 11 32.30 35.09 -11.39
CA GLY A 11 31.74 34.22 -12.43
C GLY A 11 32.73 33.79 -13.49
N SER A 12 33.54 32.77 -13.20
CA SER A 12 33.95 31.83 -14.24
C SER A 12 33.30 30.48 -13.95
N CYS A 13 32.26 30.15 -14.73
CA CYS A 13 31.67 28.82 -14.75
C CYS A 13 32.50 28.01 -15.75
N HIS A 14 33.46 27.20 -15.28
CA HIS A 14 34.09 26.21 -16.15
C HIS A 14 33.16 25.00 -16.29
N PRO A 15 32.74 24.60 -17.51
CA PRO A 15 31.99 23.36 -17.68
C PRO A 15 32.96 22.19 -17.50
N THR A 16 32.82 21.43 -16.42
CA THR A 16 33.58 20.19 -16.25
C THR A 16 32.94 19.08 -17.08
N ASN A 17 33.74 18.56 -17.99
CA ASN A 17 33.40 17.48 -18.90
C ASN A 17 32.93 16.25 -18.09
N ILE A 18 31.74 15.74 -18.42
CA ILE A 18 30.98 14.74 -17.65
C ILE A 18 31.58 13.32 -17.78
N ALA A 19 32.61 13.14 -18.62
CA ALA A 19 33.10 11.82 -19.04
C ALA A 19 34.05 11.10 -18.05
N ASP A 20 34.61 11.77 -17.05
CA ASP A 20 35.61 11.15 -16.16
C ASP A 20 35.00 10.71 -14.80
N PRO A 21 34.87 9.40 -14.52
CA PRO A 21 34.26 8.91 -13.27
C PRO A 21 35.09 9.26 -12.03
N VAL A 22 36.41 9.43 -12.18
CA VAL A 22 37.31 9.88 -11.11
C VAL A 22 37.05 11.33 -10.73
N ALA A 23 36.74 12.19 -11.71
CA ALA A 23 36.39 13.58 -11.48
C ALA A 23 35.05 13.73 -10.72
N ILE A 24 34.11 12.81 -10.94
CA ILE A 24 32.83 12.74 -10.20
C ILE A 24 33.08 12.47 -8.70
N PHE A 25 34.04 11.60 -8.37
CA PHE A 25 34.39 11.27 -6.98
C PHE A 25 35.28 12.33 -6.31
N ALA A 26 36.17 12.97 -7.08
CA ALA A 26 37.05 14.04 -6.63
C ALA A 26 36.28 15.35 -6.34
N ALA A 27 35.24 15.64 -7.13
CA ALA A 27 34.25 16.65 -6.78
C ALA A 27 33.44 16.12 -5.59
N LYS A 28 33.87 16.43 -4.36
CA LYS A 28 33.12 16.17 -3.11
C LYS A 28 31.69 16.71 -3.22
N ARG A 29 30.78 15.94 -3.82
CA ARG A 29 29.37 16.28 -3.90
C ARG A 29 28.81 16.07 -2.51
N LYS A 30 28.76 17.16 -1.76
CA LYS A 30 28.19 17.19 -0.42
C LYS A 30 26.73 16.72 -0.51
N TYR A 31 26.35 15.77 0.33
CA TYR A 31 24.96 15.29 0.40
C TYR A 31 24.00 16.46 0.60
N LYS A 32 22.79 16.38 0.03
CA LYS A 32 21.81 17.46 0.11
C LYS A 32 21.48 17.74 1.58
N PRO A 33 21.70 18.96 2.09
CA PRO A 33 21.41 19.28 3.49
C PRO A 33 19.92 19.10 3.77
N VAL A 34 19.60 18.69 5.00
CA VAL A 34 18.20 18.41 5.41
C VAL A 34 17.28 19.60 5.23
N ALA A 35 17.79 20.82 5.41
CA ALA A 35 17.06 22.08 5.19
C ALA A 35 16.64 22.30 3.74
N GLN A 36 17.32 21.67 2.77
CA GLN A 36 16.96 21.72 1.35
C GLN A 36 16.12 20.50 0.91
N LYS A 37 15.64 19.68 1.86
CA LYS A 37 14.75 18.57 1.55
C LYS A 37 13.37 19.11 1.18
N THR A 38 12.98 18.92 -0.08
CA THR A 38 11.63 19.17 -0.57
C THR A 38 10.79 17.89 -0.40
N ARG A 39 9.60 18.03 0.19
CA ARG A 39 8.61 16.94 0.20
C ARG A 39 7.80 17.03 -1.09
N PRO A 40 7.61 15.92 -1.83
CA PRO A 40 6.72 15.94 -2.97
C PRO A 40 5.30 16.25 -2.49
N VAL A 41 4.54 16.99 -3.30
CA VAL A 41 3.11 17.16 -3.08
C VAL A 41 2.46 15.80 -3.33
N LEU A 42 1.68 15.32 -2.36
CA LEU A 42 0.92 14.09 -2.54
C LEU A 42 -0.16 14.36 -3.59
N ALA A 43 -0.01 13.73 -4.75
CA ALA A 43 -1.02 13.78 -5.81
C ALA A 43 -2.01 12.63 -5.61
N ASP A 44 -3.27 12.87 -5.94
CA ASP A 44 -4.28 11.82 -5.95
C ASP A 44 -4.00 10.81 -7.06
N LEU A 45 -4.38 9.54 -6.84
CA LEU A 45 -4.30 8.51 -7.87
C LEU A 45 -5.20 8.91 -9.04
N PRO A 46 -4.65 9.10 -10.26
CA PRO A 46 -5.44 9.56 -11.38
C PRO A 46 -6.48 8.52 -11.77
N GLU A 47 -7.62 8.99 -12.26
CA GLU A 47 -8.83 8.19 -12.50
C GLU A 47 -8.56 6.95 -13.38
N LYS A 48 -7.67 7.07 -14.37
CA LYS A 48 -7.26 5.98 -15.26
C LYS A 48 -6.66 4.76 -14.57
N PHE A 49 -6.17 4.90 -13.33
CA PHE A 49 -5.63 3.80 -12.53
C PHE A 49 -6.58 3.34 -11.43
N ARG A 50 -7.78 3.94 -11.32
CA ARG A 50 -8.78 3.52 -10.33
C ARG A 50 -9.54 2.31 -10.87
N ILE A 51 -9.66 1.30 -10.01
CA ILE A 51 -10.47 0.11 -10.30
C ILE A 51 -11.92 0.47 -9.99
N VAL A 52 -12.75 0.60 -11.03
CA VAL A 52 -14.19 0.82 -10.89
C VAL A 52 -14.90 -0.53 -10.81
N ARG A 53 -15.62 -0.78 -9.71
CA ARG A 53 -16.47 -1.97 -9.58
C ARG A 53 -17.79 -1.73 -10.29
N ASN A 54 -17.92 -2.26 -11.51
CA ASN A 54 -19.18 -2.28 -12.26
C ASN A 54 -19.93 -3.59 -11.97
N ILE A 55 -20.97 -3.54 -11.14
CA ILE A 55 -21.87 -4.68 -10.91
C ILE A 55 -23.00 -4.57 -11.94
N LEU A 56 -22.96 -5.41 -12.97
CA LEU A 56 -24.02 -5.48 -13.98
C LEU A 56 -24.91 -6.69 -13.69
N GLY A 57 -26.23 -6.47 -13.64
CA GLY A 57 -27.21 -7.50 -13.35
C GLY A 57 -27.29 -7.88 -11.87
N TYR A 58 -28.07 -8.92 -11.56
CA TYR A 58 -28.22 -9.44 -10.20
C TYR A 58 -27.20 -10.55 -9.94
N PRO A 59 -26.18 -10.32 -9.08
CA PRO A 59 -25.07 -11.27 -8.91
C PRO A 59 -25.49 -12.59 -8.26
N LEU A 60 -26.60 -12.60 -7.54
CA LEU A 60 -27.11 -13.78 -6.85
C LEU A 60 -28.11 -14.58 -7.70
N ALA A 61 -28.39 -14.17 -8.94
CA ALA A 61 -29.39 -14.83 -9.79
C ALA A 61 -29.07 -16.30 -10.08
N ALA A 62 -27.78 -16.66 -10.11
CA ALA A 62 -27.32 -18.01 -10.38
C ALA A 62 -27.16 -18.87 -9.10
N LEU A 63 -27.37 -18.30 -7.91
CA LEU A 63 -27.18 -19.06 -6.68
C LEU A 63 -28.36 -20.02 -6.46
N PRO A 64 -28.08 -21.28 -6.07
CA PRO A 64 -29.14 -22.19 -5.68
C PRO A 64 -29.78 -21.71 -4.37
N THR A 65 -31.11 -21.83 -4.28
CA THR A 65 -31.82 -21.59 -3.03
C THR A 65 -31.50 -22.72 -2.04
N LEU A 66 -30.92 -22.37 -0.89
CA LEU A 66 -30.62 -23.32 0.18
C LEU A 66 -31.87 -23.54 1.05
N THR A 67 -32.06 -24.76 1.53
CA THR A 67 -33.10 -25.05 2.53
C THR A 67 -32.65 -24.51 3.89
N PRO A 68 -33.56 -23.92 4.69
CA PRO A 68 -33.21 -23.40 6.01
C PRO A 68 -32.82 -24.51 7.00
N ASN A 69 -33.37 -25.71 6.80
CA ASN A 69 -33.09 -26.87 7.63
C ASN A 69 -32.02 -27.74 6.95
N PRO A 70 -30.83 -27.88 7.54
CA PRO A 70 -29.81 -28.78 7.03
C PRO A 70 -30.21 -30.25 7.29
N PRO A 71 -29.69 -31.20 6.49
CA PRO A 71 -29.87 -32.62 6.75
C PRO A 71 -29.21 -33.05 8.07
N PRO A 72 -29.62 -34.19 8.67
CA PRO A 72 -28.99 -34.71 9.87
C PRO A 72 -27.50 -34.99 9.62
N PHE A 73 -26.69 -34.74 10.64
CA PHE A 73 -25.25 -34.92 10.55
C PHE A 73 -24.83 -36.36 10.26
N THR A 74 -23.89 -36.52 9.34
CA THR A 74 -23.19 -37.78 9.07
C THR A 74 -21.68 -37.58 9.15
N PRO A 75 -20.95 -38.39 9.95
CA PRO A 75 -19.51 -38.23 10.09
C PRO A 75 -18.83 -38.51 8.75
N THR A 76 -18.18 -37.50 8.18
CA THR A 76 -17.62 -37.56 6.83
C THR A 76 -16.13 -37.21 6.84
N GLY A 77 -15.31 -38.16 6.42
CA GLY A 77 -13.86 -38.00 6.27
C GLY A 77 -13.17 -37.56 7.55
N ARG A 78 -12.75 -36.28 7.60
CA ARG A 78 -12.03 -35.72 8.75
C ARG A 78 -12.94 -35.27 9.89
N TYR A 79 -14.25 -35.17 9.68
CA TYR A 79 -15.16 -34.69 10.71
C TYR A 79 -15.92 -35.86 11.33
N THR A 80 -15.43 -36.31 12.49
CA THR A 80 -15.96 -37.46 13.25
C THR A 80 -17.03 -37.02 14.25
N ALA A 81 -17.85 -37.96 14.72
CA ALA A 81 -18.87 -37.70 15.73
C ALA A 81 -18.26 -37.09 17.01
N GLU A 82 -17.14 -37.64 17.50
CA GLU A 82 -16.45 -37.12 18.69
C GLU A 82 -16.07 -35.63 18.56
N ARG A 83 -15.63 -35.20 17.37
CA ARG A 83 -15.26 -33.80 17.13
C ARG A 83 -16.47 -32.89 17.12
N ARG A 84 -17.58 -33.35 16.54
CA ARG A 84 -18.86 -32.64 16.59
C ARG A 84 -19.35 -32.51 18.03
N ASP A 85 -19.37 -33.60 18.78
CA ASP A 85 -19.87 -33.61 20.15
C ASP A 85 -19.01 -32.71 21.07
N LEU A 86 -17.70 -32.63 20.83
CA LEU A 86 -16.83 -31.65 21.49
C LEU A 86 -17.17 -30.20 21.13
N ILE A 87 -17.42 -29.92 19.84
CA ILE A 87 -17.81 -28.57 19.38
C ILE A 87 -19.15 -28.17 19.99
N ASP A 88 -20.15 -29.05 19.96
CA ASP A 88 -21.48 -28.81 20.52
C ASP A 88 -21.41 -28.56 22.03
N LYS A 89 -20.50 -29.26 22.74
CA LYS A 89 -20.25 -29.01 24.16
C LYS A 89 -19.61 -27.65 24.44
N VAL A 90 -18.68 -27.21 23.58
CA VAL A 90 -18.00 -25.91 23.73
C VAL A 90 -18.92 -24.75 23.35
N HIS A 91 -19.83 -24.97 22.41
CA HIS A 91 -20.77 -23.96 21.91
C HIS A 91 -22.19 -24.33 22.32
N SER A 92 -22.38 -24.63 23.61
CA SER A 92 -23.69 -24.98 24.18
C SER A 92 -24.67 -23.80 24.18
N ASP A 93 -24.13 -22.57 24.17
CA ASP A 93 -24.89 -21.34 24.13
C ASP A 93 -25.24 -20.99 22.68
N ASP A 94 -26.35 -20.25 22.49
CA ASP A 94 -26.74 -19.77 21.17
C ASP A 94 -25.57 -19.01 20.53
N PHE A 95 -24.99 -19.63 19.49
CA PHE A 95 -23.84 -19.07 18.77
C PHE A 95 -24.16 -17.71 18.15
N LEU A 96 -25.45 -17.48 17.82
CA LEU A 96 -25.94 -16.21 17.30
C LEU A 96 -26.38 -15.31 18.44
N TRP A 97 -25.93 -14.05 18.39
CA TRP A 97 -26.50 -13.01 19.23
C TRP A 97 -27.98 -12.80 18.85
N PRO A 98 -28.86 -12.46 19.82
CA PRO A 98 -30.20 -12.03 19.47
C PRO A 98 -30.10 -10.83 18.52
N ALA A 99 -30.99 -10.79 17.53
CA ALA A 99 -31.02 -9.74 16.51
C ALA A 99 -30.95 -8.34 17.16
N GLU A 100 -30.11 -7.47 16.59
CA GLU A 100 -29.99 -6.06 17.00
C GLU A 100 -31.28 -5.27 16.78
#